data_AF-A0A2G5B1B3-F1
#
_entry.id   AF-A0A2G5B1B3-F1
#
_cell.length_a   1.000
_cell.length_b   1.000
_cell.length_c   1.000
_cell.angle_alpha   90.00
_cell.angle_beta   90.00
_cell.angle_gamma   90.00
#
_symmetry.space_group_name_H-M   'P 1'
#
loop_
_entity.id
_entity.type
_entity.pdbx_description
1 polymer ?
#
loop_
_entity_poly.entity_id
_entity_poly.type
_entity_poly.pdbx_seq_one_letter_code
_entity_poly.pdbx_strand_id
1 'polypeptide(L)'
;MTTGSWHAKATQNESETIPSKKNRCRPAFNNPSETYGNSVGQELSAELGISASGCTPIKPTLQRNNTVSSCGITSAQIPQSHKHEAMRDVESYLEKEVPSIVEMAAPYEETYQIEADRIADAIVKDLEKRLEGADTVDFNSTSPVASSGTQFESSAYSSDSDFSRIQLLCANKPGTNKANLCWYFQSLICFVVCRIQQLASTDLDVIGSDMKPWRLVIPTVQMEFKCRDEMESERIDIGIIAVPINITIDDFYSTTASDTRTQSNTAKSNPGYVDMLLVVEAKQIMSSVNLELVRVQLFRYTRNIYQMQHNRQLLWGMVICGTLVQVYTFIPSHASASPSMDITTQDGRSLFIQLLVNWSYCEDYHLGYDPTIKYLDDIHCWEIQVTIEDSNNNGSIRNHSMTGSEPHVQTFYSDTILVNANCLFGRHTQCFTAVAERPTIKCPISSMVSTVNIKDSWPEAEMDVSKDLRDEIQQLRKIRSCLSSNSELRNIYPVIEAGGRVHIQHSSQGDWALDYVQCRISANIDNLMQPSSVCVHKRVATSPVRRPLNKLNSVYKLIIVMADAMQCHGTIVDKCKILHCDISMNNVLFMKEGEDVKGLLIDFDCAFNLDNPGNIPCTECTGLCHL
;
A
#
# COMPACT_ATOMS: atom_id res chain seq x y z
N MET A 1 73.99 -0.35 -11.20
CA MET A 1 74.11 -1.82 -11.23
C MET A 1 72.70 -2.34 -11.42
N THR A 2 72.16 -2.39 -12.66
CA THR A 2 72.32 -3.32 -13.81
C THR A 2 70.95 -4.00 -13.95
N THR A 3 70.10 -3.83 -14.98
CA THR A 3 70.16 -3.33 -16.36
C THR A 3 68.70 -2.98 -16.80
N GLY A 4 68.37 -1.80 -17.35
CA GLY A 4 68.15 -1.50 -18.79
C GLY A 4 66.81 -2.06 -19.34
N SER A 5 65.84 -1.36 -19.96
CA SER A 5 65.82 -0.29 -20.99
C SER A 5 64.38 0.28 -21.08
N TRP A 6 64.12 1.59 -20.96
CA TRP A 6 63.92 2.61 -22.03
C TRP A 6 63.14 2.17 -23.29
N HIS A 7 61.95 2.77 -23.53
CA HIS A 7 61.77 3.82 -24.55
C HIS A 7 60.35 4.42 -24.56
N ALA A 8 60.31 5.76 -24.53
CA ALA A 8 59.18 6.59 -24.95
C ALA A 8 59.43 7.05 -26.39
N LYS A 9 58.35 7.29 -27.17
CA LYS A 9 58.40 8.17 -28.34
C LYS A 9 57.04 8.78 -28.62
N ALA A 10 57.00 10.11 -28.53
CA ALA A 10 55.99 10.97 -29.12
C ALA A 10 56.59 11.64 -30.37
N THR A 11 55.77 11.85 -31.40
CA THR A 11 55.98 12.74 -32.56
C THR A 11 54.59 13.13 -33.10
N GLN A 12 54.11 14.35 -32.89
CA GLN A 12 54.23 15.57 -33.73
C GLN A 12 53.39 15.59 -35.03
N ASN A 13 52.36 16.45 -34.99
CA ASN A 13 51.93 17.53 -35.91
C ASN A 13 51.58 17.35 -37.40
N GLU A 14 50.54 18.13 -37.74
CA GLU A 14 50.22 18.89 -38.98
C GLU A 14 49.32 18.28 -40.08
N SER A 15 48.19 18.96 -40.34
CA SER A 15 47.82 19.61 -41.63
C SER A 15 46.31 19.68 -41.90
N GLU A 16 45.94 20.84 -42.44
CA GLU A 16 44.65 21.40 -42.89
C GLU A 16 43.84 20.53 -43.86
N THR A 17 42.51 20.66 -43.88
CA THR A 17 41.73 21.30 -44.98
C THR A 17 40.20 21.20 -44.82
N ILE A 18 39.53 22.28 -45.21
CA ILE A 18 38.07 22.50 -45.31
C ILE A 18 37.58 21.99 -46.68
N PRO A 19 36.29 21.61 -46.83
CA PRO A 19 35.47 22.37 -47.78
C PRO A 19 34.06 22.71 -47.30
N SER A 20 33.66 23.91 -47.74
CA SER A 20 32.38 24.63 -47.63
C SER A 20 31.24 24.08 -48.49
N LYS A 21 29.98 24.39 -48.11
CA LYS A 21 28.88 24.99 -48.93
C LYS A 21 27.58 25.06 -48.08
N LYS A 22 27.10 26.23 -47.63
CA LYS A 22 26.14 27.18 -48.27
C LYS A 22 24.75 26.61 -48.63
N ASN A 23 23.71 27.12 -47.94
CA ASN A 23 22.45 27.72 -48.47
C ASN A 23 21.51 28.03 -47.27
N ARG A 24 21.44 29.26 -46.73
CA ARG A 24 20.48 30.35 -47.03
C ARG A 24 19.09 29.90 -47.54
N CYS A 25 18.04 30.21 -46.76
CA CYS A 25 17.00 31.18 -47.12
C CYS A 25 15.99 31.43 -45.97
N ARG A 26 15.79 32.71 -45.60
CA ARG A 26 14.53 33.30 -45.08
C ARG A 26 13.75 33.86 -46.29
N PRO A 27 12.43 34.12 -46.20
CA PRO A 27 11.94 35.49 -45.89
C PRO A 27 10.63 35.50 -45.05
N ALA A 28 10.45 36.44 -44.10
CA ALA A 28 9.71 37.73 -44.16
C ALA A 28 8.24 37.64 -43.68
N PHE A 29 7.95 38.25 -42.52
CA PHE A 29 7.14 39.47 -42.32
C PHE A 29 5.61 39.32 -42.49
N ASN A 30 4.87 39.48 -41.38
CA ASN A 30 3.78 40.46 -41.25
C ASN A 30 3.24 40.50 -39.80
N ASN A 31 3.26 41.70 -39.22
CA ASN A 31 2.41 42.19 -38.10
C ASN A 31 1.29 43.04 -38.74
N PRO A 32 0.12 43.28 -38.12
CA PRO A 32 -0.04 44.13 -36.92
C PRO A 32 -1.11 43.55 -35.94
N SER A 33 -1.47 44.07 -34.77
CA SER A 33 -1.52 45.41 -34.15
C SER A 33 -1.88 45.24 -32.66
N GLU A 34 -1.28 46.10 -31.80
CA GLU A 34 -1.87 46.86 -30.67
C GLU A 34 -2.66 46.11 -29.56
N THR A 35 -2.48 46.34 -28.25
CA THR A 35 -2.50 47.61 -27.49
C THR A 35 -2.03 47.39 -26.01
N TYR A 36 -1.26 48.35 -25.48
CA TYR A 36 -1.14 48.87 -24.07
C TYR A 36 -1.03 47.90 -22.86
N GLY A 37 -0.16 48.09 -21.87
CA GLY A 37 0.64 49.26 -21.47
C GLY A 37 1.69 48.96 -20.37
N ASN A 38 2.55 49.96 -20.17
CA ASN A 38 3.84 49.95 -19.46
C ASN A 38 3.80 50.19 -17.94
N SER A 39 4.99 49.99 -17.34
CA SER A 39 5.63 50.57 -16.13
C SER A 39 5.79 49.55 -14.97
N VAL A 40 6.98 49.11 -14.52
CA VAL A 40 8.30 49.69 -14.15
C VAL A 40 8.30 50.46 -12.82
N GLY A 41 9.11 49.98 -11.85
CA GLY A 41 9.63 50.71 -10.67
C GLY A 41 9.46 49.98 -9.33
N GLN A 42 10.52 49.36 -8.75
CA GLN A 42 11.33 49.85 -7.61
C GLN A 42 10.66 49.66 -6.22
N GLU A 43 11.16 48.79 -5.33
CA GLU A 43 12.25 48.92 -4.32
C GLU A 43 11.72 49.07 -2.87
N LEU A 44 12.10 48.09 -2.02
CA LEU A 44 12.61 48.20 -0.64
C LEU A 44 11.84 48.93 0.52
N SER A 45 11.60 48.13 1.58
CA SER A 45 11.62 48.41 3.04
C SER A 45 10.42 49.13 3.71
N ALA A 46 9.85 48.50 4.74
CA ALA A 46 9.88 49.00 6.13
C ALA A 46 8.99 48.18 7.10
N GLU A 47 9.44 48.16 8.34
CA GLU A 47 8.98 47.45 9.53
C GLU A 47 7.72 48.01 10.22
N LEU A 48 7.07 47.11 10.99
CA LEU A 48 6.29 47.29 12.23
C LEU A 48 4.92 48.02 12.20
N GLY A 49 3.86 47.27 12.59
CA GLY A 49 2.84 47.79 13.51
C GLY A 49 1.34 47.53 13.24
N ILE A 50 0.82 46.41 13.77
CA ILE A 50 -0.52 46.22 14.40
C ILE A 50 -1.81 46.36 13.55
N SER A 51 -2.58 45.27 13.41
CA SER A 51 -3.90 45.08 14.06
C SER A 51 -4.60 43.79 13.60
N ALA A 52 -5.41 43.23 14.49
CA ALA A 52 -6.06 41.93 14.36
C ALA A 52 -7.39 42.00 13.57
N SER A 53 -7.64 41.03 12.71
CA SER A 53 -8.99 40.48 12.47
C SER A 53 -8.95 39.24 11.58
N GLY A 54 -9.58 38.16 12.06
CA GLY A 54 -10.24 37.08 11.32
C GLY A 54 -9.58 36.53 10.05
N CYS A 55 -9.05 35.30 10.13
CA CYS A 55 -9.10 34.38 9.00
C CYS A 55 -8.99 32.93 9.49
N THR A 56 -10.02 32.16 9.15
CA THR A 56 -10.09 30.69 9.16
C THR A 56 -8.79 30.05 8.64
N PRO A 57 -8.26 29.00 9.29
CA PRO A 57 -7.12 28.27 8.74
C PRO A 57 -7.61 27.36 7.61
N ILE A 58 -7.59 27.87 6.39
CA ILE A 58 -7.53 27.04 5.19
C ILE A 58 -6.13 26.42 5.19
N LYS A 59 -6.04 25.14 5.59
CA LYS A 59 -4.86 24.30 5.32
C LYS A 59 -4.98 23.81 3.87
N PRO A 60 -4.07 24.15 2.95
CA PRO A 60 -3.75 23.25 1.87
C PRO A 60 -2.79 22.19 2.42
N THR A 61 -3.24 20.95 2.50
CA THR A 61 -2.37 19.78 2.57
C THR A 61 -1.44 19.85 1.37
N LEU A 62 -0.22 20.34 1.59
CA LEU A 62 0.86 20.29 0.62
C LEU A 62 1.26 18.82 0.47
N GLN A 63 0.55 18.10 -0.38
CA GLN A 63 1.09 16.92 -1.07
C GLN A 63 2.32 17.41 -1.86
N ARG A 64 3.49 17.36 -1.21
CA ARG A 64 4.76 17.60 -1.88
C ARG A 64 5.12 16.33 -2.65
N ASN A 65 5.12 16.47 -3.97
CA ASN A 65 5.71 15.58 -4.95
C ASN A 65 7.06 15.02 -4.47
N ASN A 66 7.04 13.84 -3.85
CA ASN A 66 8.22 13.01 -3.62
C ASN A 66 8.24 11.83 -4.61
N THR A 67 7.64 11.99 -5.78
CA THR A 67 7.91 11.13 -6.94
C THR A 67 9.17 11.65 -7.63
N VAL A 68 10.35 11.33 -7.08
CA VAL A 68 11.53 11.26 -7.93
C VAL A 68 11.41 9.96 -8.71
N SER A 69 10.70 9.99 -9.85
CA SER A 69 10.90 8.95 -10.85
C SER A 69 12.35 9.06 -11.27
N SER A 70 13.14 8.01 -11.04
CA SER A 70 14.53 7.90 -11.48
C SER A 70 14.70 7.99 -13.01
N CYS A 71 13.63 8.17 -13.78
CA CYS A 71 13.61 8.09 -15.24
C CYS A 71 13.26 9.39 -16.00
N GLY A 72 13.12 10.54 -15.34
CA GLY A 72 12.87 11.82 -16.05
C GLY A 72 11.57 11.84 -16.88
N ILE A 73 10.54 11.12 -16.41
CA ILE A 73 9.26 10.95 -17.11
C ILE A 73 8.39 12.20 -16.90
N THR A 74 7.81 12.74 -17.98
CA THR A 74 6.92 13.91 -17.90
C THR A 74 5.56 13.56 -17.30
N SER A 75 4.84 14.51 -16.73
CA SER A 75 3.50 14.28 -16.14
C SER A 75 2.50 13.64 -17.11
N ALA A 76 2.63 13.90 -18.42
CA ALA A 76 1.78 13.30 -19.45
C ALA A 76 2.11 11.81 -19.73
N GLN A 77 3.32 11.35 -19.37
CA GLN A 77 3.78 9.98 -19.61
C GLN A 77 3.53 9.06 -18.40
N ILE A 78 3.20 9.61 -17.23
CA ILE A 78 2.97 8.86 -15.99
C ILE A 78 1.84 7.81 -16.13
N PRO A 79 0.63 8.15 -16.63
CA PRO A 79 -0.46 7.16 -16.72
C PRO A 79 -0.09 5.99 -17.64
N GLN A 80 0.57 6.28 -18.76
CA GLN A 80 1.04 5.26 -19.68
C GLN A 80 2.13 4.39 -19.05
N SER A 81 3.02 4.97 -18.22
CA SER A 81 4.03 4.22 -17.47
C SER A 81 3.39 3.26 -16.48
N HIS A 82 2.43 3.72 -15.68
CA HIS A 82 1.71 2.88 -14.71
C HIS A 82 0.93 1.76 -15.38
N LYS A 83 0.36 2.02 -16.56
CA LYS A 83 -0.29 0.96 -17.35
C LYS A 83 0.69 -0.11 -17.81
N HIS A 84 1.86 0.27 -18.33
CA HIS A 84 2.86 -0.72 -18.73
C HIS A 84 3.44 -1.49 -17.54
N GLU A 85 3.61 -0.83 -16.39
CA GLU A 85 3.99 -1.46 -15.13
C GLU A 85 2.96 -2.52 -14.72
N ALA A 86 1.69 -2.16 -14.63
CA ALA A 86 0.62 -3.10 -14.31
C ALA A 86 0.50 -4.27 -15.31
N MET A 87 0.76 -4.03 -16.60
CA MET A 87 0.81 -5.12 -17.59
C MET A 87 1.92 -6.12 -17.29
N ARG A 88 3.13 -5.63 -16.99
CA ARG A 88 4.25 -6.51 -16.59
C ARG A 88 3.96 -7.22 -15.28
N ASP A 89 3.31 -6.54 -14.36
CA ASP A 89 2.98 -7.08 -13.05
C ASP A 89 1.96 -8.21 -13.14
N VAL A 90 0.90 -8.04 -13.95
CA VAL A 90 -0.06 -9.11 -14.24
C VAL A 90 0.63 -10.32 -14.85
N GLU A 91 1.57 -10.12 -15.76
CA GLU A 91 2.33 -11.22 -16.38
C GLU A 91 3.28 -11.91 -15.39
N SER A 92 3.94 -11.14 -14.52
CA SER A 92 5.04 -11.63 -13.68
C SER A 92 4.60 -12.14 -12.31
N TYR A 93 3.48 -11.61 -11.77
CA TYR A 93 3.09 -11.81 -10.36
C TYR A 93 1.69 -12.37 -10.17
N LEU A 94 0.84 -12.45 -11.21
CA LEU A 94 -0.50 -13.01 -11.04
C LEU A 94 -0.50 -14.54 -11.06
N GLU A 95 -1.11 -15.14 -10.04
CA GLU A 95 -1.54 -16.53 -9.98
C GLU A 95 -3.05 -16.59 -10.26
N LYS A 96 -3.46 -17.45 -11.19
CA LYS A 96 -4.86 -17.54 -11.64
C LYS A 96 -5.49 -18.83 -11.13
N GLU A 97 -6.79 -18.79 -10.88
CA GLU A 97 -7.61 -19.95 -10.49
C GLU A 97 -7.18 -20.60 -9.16
N VAL A 98 -6.89 -19.79 -8.14
CA VAL A 98 -6.49 -20.24 -6.80
C VAL A 98 -7.73 -20.39 -5.91
N PRO A 99 -8.22 -21.62 -5.61
CA PRO A 99 -9.51 -21.80 -4.94
C PRO A 99 -9.56 -21.28 -3.50
N SER A 100 -8.43 -21.37 -2.79
CA SER A 100 -8.32 -20.98 -1.37
C SER A 100 -8.55 -19.50 -1.10
N ILE A 101 -8.57 -18.62 -2.12
CA ILE A 101 -8.79 -17.18 -1.91
C ILE A 101 -10.15 -16.87 -1.30
N VAL A 102 -11.19 -17.61 -1.70
CA VAL A 102 -12.53 -17.38 -1.15
C VAL A 102 -12.56 -17.82 0.32
N GLU A 103 -11.86 -18.89 0.65
CA GLU A 103 -11.69 -19.40 2.02
C GLU A 103 -10.89 -18.44 2.90
N MET A 104 -9.89 -17.74 2.33
CA MET A 104 -9.09 -16.73 3.04
C MET A 104 -9.92 -15.54 3.57
N ALA A 105 -11.11 -15.30 3.03
CA ALA A 105 -11.99 -14.25 3.52
C ALA A 105 -12.67 -14.62 4.84
N ALA A 106 -12.73 -15.92 5.19
CA ALA A 106 -13.42 -16.39 6.39
C ALA A 106 -12.80 -15.80 7.67
N PRO A 107 -13.62 -15.54 8.71
CA PRO A 107 -13.10 -15.14 10.02
C PRO A 107 -12.14 -16.19 10.59
N TYR A 108 -11.15 -15.73 11.36
CA TYR A 108 -10.19 -16.63 12.00
C TYR A 108 -10.76 -17.33 13.21
N GLU A 109 -11.44 -16.57 14.06
CA GLU A 109 -12.05 -17.10 15.27
C GLU A 109 -13.25 -17.96 14.86
N GLU A 110 -13.20 -19.24 15.25
CA GLU A 110 -14.17 -20.27 14.87
C GLU A 110 -15.63 -19.85 15.15
N THR A 111 -15.85 -19.09 16.23
CA THR A 111 -17.16 -18.56 16.60
C THR A 111 -17.72 -17.57 15.58
N TYR A 112 -16.90 -16.64 15.08
CA TYR A 112 -17.30 -15.72 14.02
C TYR A 112 -17.46 -16.43 12.68
N GLN A 113 -16.66 -17.46 12.42
CA GLN A 113 -16.79 -18.27 11.21
C GLN A 113 -18.13 -19.02 11.15
N ILE A 114 -18.51 -19.71 12.24
CA ILE A 114 -19.80 -20.42 12.33
C ILE A 114 -20.98 -19.47 12.12
N GLU A 115 -20.91 -18.28 12.72
CA GLU A 115 -21.97 -17.28 12.57
C GLU A 115 -22.02 -16.69 11.15
N ALA A 116 -20.87 -16.41 10.54
CA ALA A 116 -20.78 -15.95 9.15
C ALA A 116 -21.41 -16.98 8.19
N ASP A 117 -21.09 -18.27 8.35
CA ASP A 117 -21.65 -19.36 7.55
C ASP A 117 -23.18 -19.46 7.72
N ARG A 118 -23.67 -19.39 8.96
CA ARG A 118 -25.11 -19.40 9.25
C ARG A 118 -25.85 -18.25 8.56
N ILE A 119 -25.28 -17.04 8.62
CA ILE A 119 -25.84 -15.84 8.01
C ILE A 119 -25.82 -15.95 6.49
N ALA A 120 -24.69 -16.35 5.90
CA ALA A 120 -24.56 -16.55 4.46
C ALA A 120 -25.60 -17.55 3.94
N ASP A 121 -25.72 -18.72 4.59
CA ASP A 121 -26.71 -19.74 4.26
C ASP A 121 -28.15 -19.21 4.29
N ALA A 122 -28.49 -18.40 5.30
CA ALA A 122 -29.82 -17.81 5.42
C ALA A 122 -30.11 -16.81 4.30
N ILE A 123 -29.11 -16.00 3.92
CA ILE A 123 -29.22 -15.02 2.83
C ILE A 123 -29.37 -15.71 1.48
N VAL A 124 -28.58 -16.76 1.22
CA VAL A 124 -28.69 -17.58 0.00
C VAL A 124 -30.09 -18.17 -0.10
N LYS A 125 -30.59 -18.82 0.96
CA LYS A 125 -31.94 -19.40 0.97
C LYS A 125 -33.04 -18.37 0.69
N ASP A 126 -32.93 -17.16 1.25
CA ASP A 126 -33.89 -16.07 0.96
C ASP A 126 -33.80 -15.59 -0.49
N LEU A 127 -32.58 -15.40 -1.03
CA LEU A 127 -32.40 -14.99 -2.42
C LEU A 127 -32.99 -16.01 -3.39
N GLU A 128 -32.64 -17.29 -3.25
CA GLU A 128 -33.10 -18.35 -4.15
C GLU A 128 -34.63 -18.48 -4.12
N LYS A 129 -35.23 -18.47 -2.93
CA LYS A 129 -36.70 -18.52 -2.78
C LYS A 129 -37.39 -17.37 -3.51
N ARG A 130 -36.80 -16.18 -3.50
CA ARG A 130 -37.36 -14.99 -4.18
C ARG A 130 -37.15 -15.04 -5.70
N LEU A 131 -36.05 -15.63 -6.17
CA LEU A 131 -35.82 -15.86 -7.60
C LEU A 131 -36.81 -16.89 -8.15
N GLU A 132 -37.03 -18.01 -7.46
CA GLU A 132 -38.02 -19.04 -7.83
C GLU A 132 -39.46 -18.50 -7.85
N GLY A 133 -39.82 -17.69 -6.85
CA GLY A 133 -41.15 -17.07 -6.79
C GLY A 133 -41.43 -16.10 -7.94
N ALA A 134 -40.40 -15.52 -8.53
CA ALA A 134 -40.53 -14.56 -9.62
C ALA A 134 -40.76 -15.20 -10.99
N ASP A 135 -40.28 -16.43 -11.21
CA ASP A 135 -40.46 -17.17 -12.47
C ASP A 135 -41.93 -17.60 -12.69
N THR A 136 -42.80 -17.46 -11.69
CA THR A 136 -44.25 -17.73 -11.80
C THR A 136 -45.09 -16.53 -12.26
N VAL A 137 -44.48 -15.35 -12.45
CA VAL A 137 -45.18 -14.14 -12.93
C VAL A 137 -44.89 -13.94 -14.42
N ASP A 138 -45.86 -14.33 -15.25
CA ASP A 138 -45.84 -14.12 -16.71
C ASP A 138 -45.61 -12.63 -17.05
N PHE A 139 -44.45 -12.30 -17.61
CA PHE A 139 -44.03 -10.94 -17.99
C PHE A 139 -44.85 -10.32 -19.15
N ASN A 140 -45.97 -10.92 -19.55
CA ASN A 140 -46.86 -10.44 -20.61
C ASN A 140 -48.18 -9.83 -20.11
N SER A 141 -48.37 -9.62 -18.81
CA SER A 141 -49.56 -8.90 -18.33
C SER A 141 -49.22 -7.71 -17.43
N THR A 142 -49.44 -6.52 -17.97
CA THR A 142 -49.61 -5.29 -17.20
C THR A 142 -50.92 -5.38 -16.39
N SER A 143 -50.85 -5.80 -15.13
CA SER A 143 -51.71 -5.32 -14.02
C SER A 143 -51.36 -6.02 -12.70
N PRO A 144 -51.42 -5.33 -11.54
CA PRO A 144 -51.09 -5.93 -10.24
C PRO A 144 -52.29 -6.71 -9.71
N VAL A 145 -52.11 -7.98 -9.40
CA VAL A 145 -53.09 -8.77 -8.63
C VAL A 145 -52.45 -9.14 -7.29
N ALA A 146 -53.04 -8.62 -6.22
CA ALA A 146 -52.71 -8.99 -4.86
C ALA A 146 -53.27 -10.40 -4.57
N SER A 147 -52.43 -11.28 -4.03
CA SER A 147 -52.89 -12.47 -3.32
C SER A 147 -52.10 -12.65 -2.02
N SER A 148 -52.88 -12.65 -0.94
CA SER A 148 -52.53 -12.82 0.46
C SER A 148 -51.96 -14.20 0.79
N GLY A 149 -50.89 -14.25 1.60
CA GLY A 149 -50.41 -15.47 2.24
C GLY A 149 -49.15 -15.27 3.09
N THR A 150 -49.34 -15.12 4.41
CA THR A 150 -48.36 -15.23 5.53
C THR A 150 -47.20 -14.23 5.61
N GLN A 151 -47.21 -13.49 6.73
CA GLN A 151 -46.36 -12.36 7.10
C GLN A 151 -44.88 -12.74 7.25
N PHE A 152 -44.05 -12.23 6.33
CA PHE A 152 -42.76 -11.63 6.69
C PHE A 152 -42.91 -10.15 6.33
N GLU A 153 -43.16 -9.32 7.35
CA GLU A 153 -43.45 -7.91 7.16
C GLU A 153 -42.28 -7.17 6.52
N SER A 154 -42.53 -6.76 5.27
CA SER A 154 -42.04 -5.56 4.61
C SER A 154 -41.79 -4.40 5.58
N SER A 155 -40.52 -4.09 5.88
CA SER A 155 -40.06 -2.70 6.10
C SER A 155 -38.54 -2.64 6.31
N ALA A 156 -37.76 -2.67 5.23
CA ALA A 156 -36.37 -2.12 5.20
C ALA A 156 -35.73 -2.12 3.79
N TYR A 157 -36.46 -2.42 2.72
CA TYR A 157 -35.90 -2.43 1.37
C TYR A 157 -36.35 -1.22 0.55
N SER A 158 -35.36 -0.57 -0.05
CA SER A 158 -35.49 0.39 -1.15
C SER A 158 -36.11 -0.31 -2.37
N SER A 159 -37.41 -0.12 -2.57
CA SER A 159 -38.21 -0.34 -3.80
C SER A 159 -38.16 -1.71 -4.52
N ASP A 160 -39.29 -2.12 -5.12
CA ASP A 160 -39.37 -3.25 -6.07
C ASP A 160 -38.34 -3.17 -7.22
N SER A 161 -37.79 -1.98 -7.47
CA SER A 161 -36.81 -1.74 -8.53
C SER A 161 -35.42 -2.35 -8.24
N ASP A 162 -34.97 -2.42 -6.98
CA ASP A 162 -33.65 -2.99 -6.65
C ASP A 162 -33.65 -4.52 -6.79
N PHE A 163 -34.72 -5.19 -6.37
CA PHE A 163 -34.84 -6.63 -6.56
C PHE A 163 -35.00 -7.00 -8.05
N SER A 164 -35.70 -6.16 -8.83
CA SER A 164 -35.78 -6.31 -10.29
C SER A 164 -34.40 -6.27 -10.96
N ARG A 165 -33.48 -5.43 -10.47
CA ARG A 165 -32.09 -5.38 -10.96
C ARG A 165 -31.33 -6.66 -10.65
N ILE A 166 -31.52 -7.22 -9.45
CA ILE A 166 -30.91 -8.51 -9.06
C ILE A 166 -31.41 -9.64 -9.96
N GLN A 167 -32.72 -9.68 -10.26
CA GLN A 167 -33.27 -10.66 -11.19
C GLN A 167 -32.66 -10.55 -12.59
N LEU A 168 -32.50 -9.33 -13.10
CA LEU A 168 -31.88 -9.09 -14.41
C LEU A 168 -30.43 -9.58 -14.45
N LEU A 169 -29.68 -9.39 -13.36
CA LEU A 169 -28.31 -9.90 -13.21
C LEU A 169 -28.27 -11.43 -13.23
N CYS A 170 -29.11 -12.07 -12.41
CA CYS A 170 -29.13 -13.53 -12.26
C CYS A 170 -29.64 -14.23 -13.53
N ALA A 171 -30.52 -13.61 -14.30
CA ALA A 171 -31.07 -14.15 -15.55
C ALA A 171 -30.16 -13.97 -16.77
N ASN A 172 -28.96 -13.36 -16.62
CA ASN A 172 -28.02 -13.07 -17.70
C ASN A 172 -28.65 -12.38 -18.92
N LYS A 173 -29.63 -11.49 -18.73
CA LYS A 173 -30.34 -10.90 -19.87
C LYS A 173 -29.40 -9.95 -20.62
N PRO A 174 -29.04 -10.24 -21.89
CA PRO A 174 -28.07 -9.45 -22.64
C PRO A 174 -28.67 -8.10 -23.03
N GLY A 175 -28.03 -6.99 -22.66
CA GLY A 175 -28.44 -5.68 -23.16
C GLY A 175 -28.03 -4.45 -22.35
N THR A 176 -27.26 -4.59 -21.28
CA THR A 176 -27.07 -3.50 -20.33
C THR A 176 -25.66 -2.94 -20.43
N ASN A 177 -25.53 -1.63 -20.66
CA ASN A 177 -24.23 -0.96 -20.67
C ASN A 177 -23.46 -1.18 -19.35
N LYS A 178 -22.14 -0.93 -19.34
CA LYS A 178 -21.29 -1.13 -18.15
C LYS A 178 -21.85 -0.45 -16.89
N ALA A 179 -22.41 0.75 -17.00
CA ALA A 179 -23.01 1.46 -15.87
C ALA A 179 -24.17 0.67 -15.24
N ASN A 180 -25.08 0.12 -16.05
CA ASN A 180 -26.18 -0.72 -15.56
C ASN A 180 -25.66 -1.99 -14.89
N LEU A 181 -24.58 -2.59 -15.40
CA LEU A 181 -23.95 -3.74 -14.75
C LEU A 181 -23.49 -3.39 -13.33
N CYS A 182 -22.79 -2.27 -13.17
CA CYS A 182 -22.35 -1.82 -11.85
C CYS A 182 -23.54 -1.58 -10.91
N TRP A 183 -24.64 -0.98 -11.40
CA TRP A 183 -25.87 -0.81 -10.63
C TRP A 183 -26.50 -2.14 -10.18
N TYR A 184 -26.46 -3.17 -11.02
CA TYR A 184 -27.03 -4.47 -10.66
C TYR A 184 -26.24 -5.15 -9.54
N PHE A 185 -24.91 -5.10 -9.64
CA PHE A 185 -24.02 -5.59 -8.57
C PHE A 185 -24.18 -4.77 -7.29
N GLN A 186 -24.32 -3.45 -7.39
CA GLN A 186 -24.63 -2.60 -6.25
C GLN A 186 -25.93 -3.03 -5.56
N SER A 187 -27.02 -3.26 -6.31
CA SER A 187 -28.28 -3.76 -5.74
C SER A 187 -28.10 -5.12 -5.05
N LEU A 188 -27.32 -6.05 -5.62
CA LEU A 188 -27.04 -7.34 -4.99
C LEU A 188 -26.23 -7.20 -3.69
N ILE A 189 -25.18 -6.37 -3.67
CA ILE A 189 -24.38 -6.15 -2.45
C ILE A 189 -25.25 -5.49 -1.37
N CYS A 190 -26.03 -4.46 -1.72
CA CYS A 190 -26.96 -3.83 -0.80
C CYS A 190 -27.99 -4.81 -0.24
N PHE A 191 -28.48 -5.76 -1.04
CA PHE A 191 -29.35 -6.83 -0.57
C PHE A 191 -28.67 -7.70 0.49
N VAL A 192 -27.44 -8.14 0.24
CA VAL A 192 -26.69 -8.94 1.22
C VAL A 192 -26.50 -8.16 2.53
N VAL A 193 -26.06 -6.90 2.44
CA VAL A 193 -25.82 -6.03 3.60
C VAL A 193 -27.08 -5.81 4.44
N CYS A 194 -28.21 -5.49 3.80
CA CYS A 194 -29.48 -5.31 4.49
C CYS A 194 -29.91 -6.59 5.22
N ARG A 195 -29.63 -7.77 4.65
CA ARG A 195 -29.91 -9.04 5.34
C ARG A 195 -28.96 -9.34 6.48
N ILE A 196 -27.67 -9.05 6.34
CA ILE A 196 -26.71 -9.15 7.45
C ILE A 196 -27.22 -8.35 8.65
N GLN A 197 -27.61 -7.08 8.44
CA GLN A 197 -28.13 -6.22 9.51
C GLN A 197 -29.39 -6.79 10.18
N GLN A 198 -30.35 -7.29 9.39
CA GLN A 198 -31.59 -7.84 9.91
C GLN A 198 -31.36 -9.11 10.73
N LEU A 199 -30.63 -10.06 10.17
CA LEU A 199 -30.37 -11.35 10.80
C LEU A 199 -29.50 -11.20 12.06
N ALA A 200 -28.53 -10.27 12.05
CA ALA A 200 -27.73 -9.93 13.22
C ALA A 200 -28.52 -9.18 14.32
N SER A 201 -29.71 -8.64 14.01
CA SER A 201 -30.56 -7.91 14.96
C SER A 201 -31.67 -8.75 15.58
N THR A 202 -32.04 -9.88 14.97
CA THR A 202 -33.21 -10.70 15.38
C THR A 202 -32.94 -11.74 16.47
N ASP A 203 -31.68 -12.05 16.79
CA ASP A 203 -31.29 -13.12 17.74
C ASP A 203 -31.06 -12.61 19.18
N LEU A 204 -31.98 -11.79 19.72
CA LEU A 204 -31.84 -11.17 21.06
C LEU A 204 -32.27 -12.04 22.25
N ASP A 205 -33.02 -13.13 22.05
CA ASP A 205 -33.72 -13.81 23.16
C ASP A 205 -33.27 -15.25 23.49
N VAL A 206 -32.34 -15.85 22.74
CA VAL A 206 -31.91 -17.24 22.99
C VAL A 206 -30.40 -17.39 22.86
N ILE A 207 -29.72 -17.31 24.01
CA ILE A 207 -28.29 -17.66 24.24
C ILE A 207 -27.31 -16.56 23.82
N GLY A 208 -26.77 -15.84 24.82
CA GLY A 208 -25.48 -15.12 24.76
C GLY A 208 -25.36 -14.04 23.69
N SER A 209 -25.52 -12.78 24.08
CA SER A 209 -25.09 -11.63 23.27
C SER A 209 -23.65 -11.78 22.77
N ASP A 210 -23.38 -11.30 21.55
CA ASP A 210 -22.23 -10.41 21.20
C ASP A 210 -21.54 -10.67 19.85
N MET A 211 -21.91 -11.68 19.06
CA MET A 211 -21.28 -11.98 17.76
C MET A 211 -21.85 -11.11 16.62
N LYS A 212 -21.71 -9.78 16.73
CA LYS A 212 -22.07 -8.84 15.66
C LYS A 212 -20.96 -8.80 14.60
N PRO A 213 -21.29 -8.57 13.32
CA PRO A 213 -20.27 -8.27 12.32
C PRO A 213 -19.47 -7.04 12.76
N TRP A 214 -18.16 -7.07 12.53
CA TRP A 214 -17.25 -5.97 12.84
C TRP A 214 -17.54 -4.74 12.00
N ARG A 215 -17.98 -4.96 10.75
CA ARG A 215 -18.27 -3.95 9.74
C ARG A 215 -19.34 -4.43 8.78
N LEU A 216 -19.87 -3.53 7.97
CA LEU A 216 -20.63 -3.87 6.76
C LEU A 216 -19.82 -3.44 5.55
N VAL A 217 -19.77 -4.30 4.54
CA VAL A 217 -19.05 -4.04 3.29
C VAL A 217 -20.03 -3.56 2.24
N ILE A 218 -19.98 -2.27 1.91
CA ILE A 218 -20.93 -1.63 1.00
C ILE A 218 -20.23 -1.03 -0.21
N PRO A 219 -20.89 -0.96 -1.38
CA PRO A 219 -20.39 -0.21 -2.51
C PRO A 219 -20.51 1.29 -2.24
N THR A 220 -19.57 2.06 -2.78
CA THR A 220 -19.68 3.50 -2.84
C THR A 220 -20.91 3.89 -3.66
N VAL A 221 -21.56 4.99 -3.28
CA VAL A 221 -22.77 5.48 -3.96
C VAL A 221 -22.58 5.69 -5.45
N GLN A 222 -21.48 6.33 -5.80
CA GLN A 222 -21.21 6.75 -7.16
C GLN A 222 -20.53 5.61 -7.90
N MET A 223 -21.02 5.32 -9.10
CA MET A 223 -20.36 4.43 -10.07
C MET A 223 -19.54 5.28 -11.04
N GLU A 224 -18.45 4.72 -11.58
CA GLU A 224 -17.55 5.41 -12.51
C GLU A 224 -17.12 6.80 -12.00
N PHE A 225 -16.49 6.82 -10.83
CA PHE A 225 -16.04 8.04 -10.18
C PHE A 225 -14.51 8.11 -10.11
N LYS A 226 -14.03 9.34 -9.95
CA LYS A 226 -12.61 9.65 -9.80
C LYS A 226 -12.31 9.75 -8.32
N CYS A 227 -11.34 9.05 -7.76
CA CYS A 227 -11.07 9.19 -6.31
C CYS A 227 -10.60 10.62 -6.00
N ARG A 228 -10.97 11.16 -4.83
CA ARG A 228 -10.61 12.55 -4.44
C ARG A 228 -9.09 12.77 -4.35
N ASP A 229 -8.36 11.71 -4.07
CA ASP A 229 -6.91 11.61 -3.91
C ASP A 229 -6.24 10.98 -5.14
N GLU A 230 -6.97 10.82 -6.25
CA GLU A 230 -6.44 10.26 -7.49
C GLU A 230 -5.54 11.25 -8.24
N MET A 231 -4.33 10.77 -8.56
CA MET A 231 -3.34 11.50 -9.36
C MET A 231 -3.53 11.31 -10.87
N GLU A 232 -4.26 10.27 -11.28
CA GLU A 232 -4.55 9.92 -12.67
C GLU A 232 -5.83 10.61 -13.16
N SER A 233 -6.15 10.46 -14.44
CA SER A 233 -7.37 11.03 -15.06
C SER A 233 -8.46 10.00 -15.31
N GLU A 234 -8.17 8.73 -15.06
CA GLU A 234 -9.09 7.63 -15.31
C GLU A 234 -10.09 7.55 -14.14
N ARG A 235 -10.95 6.53 -14.13
CA ARG A 235 -11.97 6.37 -13.07
C ARG A 235 -12.01 4.92 -12.67
N ILE A 236 -12.29 4.68 -11.39
CA ILE A 236 -12.62 3.34 -10.93
C ILE A 236 -14.10 3.06 -11.17
N ASP A 237 -14.45 1.80 -11.43
CA ASP A 237 -15.83 1.45 -11.74
C ASP A 237 -16.70 1.41 -10.48
N ILE A 238 -16.25 0.73 -9.42
CA ILE A 238 -16.91 0.70 -8.10
C ILE A 238 -15.83 0.68 -7.01
N GLY A 239 -15.99 1.52 -5.98
CA GLY A 239 -15.24 1.38 -4.73
C GLY A 239 -16.06 0.55 -3.75
N ILE A 240 -15.42 -0.31 -2.96
CA ILE A 240 -16.06 -0.97 -1.83
C ILE A 240 -15.44 -0.40 -0.55
N ILE A 241 -16.29 -0.06 0.43
CA ILE A 241 -15.91 0.53 1.71
C ILE A 241 -16.47 -0.30 2.87
N ALA A 242 -15.87 -0.14 4.04
CA ALA A 242 -16.31 -0.79 5.27
C ALA A 242 -16.89 0.24 6.24
N VAL A 243 -18.10 0.00 6.73
CA VAL A 243 -18.86 0.96 7.57
C VAL A 243 -19.34 0.31 8.87
N PRO A 244 -19.64 1.10 9.93
CA PRO A 244 -20.21 0.57 11.17
C PRO A 244 -21.54 -0.15 10.96
N ILE A 245 -21.82 -1.20 11.74
CA ILE A 245 -23.06 -1.98 11.66
C ILE A 245 -24.33 -1.15 11.91
N ASN A 246 -24.23 -0.13 12.75
CA ASN A 246 -25.36 0.72 13.17
C ASN A 246 -25.66 1.84 12.17
N ILE A 247 -25.05 1.82 10.98
CA ILE A 247 -25.34 2.78 9.94
C ILE A 247 -26.79 2.64 9.45
N THR A 248 -27.47 3.76 9.24
CA THR A 248 -28.80 3.74 8.63
C THR A 248 -28.69 3.50 7.13
N ILE A 249 -29.71 2.90 6.51
CA ILE A 249 -29.73 2.65 5.07
C ILE A 249 -29.66 3.98 4.28
N ASP A 250 -30.28 5.04 4.81
CA ASP A 250 -30.20 6.39 4.24
C ASP A 250 -28.79 6.99 4.34
N ASP A 251 -27.99 6.53 5.31
CA ASP A 251 -26.61 6.93 5.52
C ASP A 251 -25.59 6.06 4.78
N PHE A 252 -26.00 4.99 4.05
CA PHE A 252 -25.13 4.30 3.07
C PHE A 252 -24.47 5.28 2.09
N TYR A 253 -25.00 6.50 2.02
CA TYR A 253 -24.60 7.55 1.13
C TYR A 253 -23.68 8.64 1.74
N SER A 254 -23.39 8.61 3.06
CA SER A 254 -22.66 9.68 3.79
C SER A 254 -21.35 9.21 4.47
N THR A 255 -20.80 8.08 4.08
CA THR A 255 -20.07 7.18 4.99
C THR A 255 -18.61 7.53 5.27
N THR A 256 -18.29 7.58 6.57
CA THR A 256 -16.94 7.41 7.11
C THR A 256 -16.58 5.92 7.13
N ALA A 257 -15.43 5.54 6.56
CA ALA A 257 -14.92 4.17 6.68
C ALA A 257 -14.49 3.89 8.13
N SER A 258 -14.95 2.79 8.72
CA SER A 258 -14.61 2.43 10.11
C SER A 258 -13.33 1.61 10.24
N ASP A 259 -12.92 0.97 9.15
CA ASP A 259 -11.97 -0.14 9.18
C ASP A 259 -10.60 0.20 8.62
N THR A 260 -10.49 1.29 7.86
CA THR A 260 -9.21 1.66 7.27
C THR A 260 -8.21 2.13 8.31
N ARG A 261 -8.67 2.55 9.51
CA ARG A 261 -7.85 3.07 10.62
C ARG A 261 -6.80 4.09 10.13
N THR A 262 -7.14 4.88 9.12
CA THR A 262 -6.23 5.78 8.40
C THR A 262 -6.48 7.24 8.70
N GLN A 263 -7.73 7.69 8.66
CA GLN A 263 -8.20 9.00 9.12
C GLN A 263 -9.72 9.09 8.91
N SER A 264 -10.50 9.53 9.90
CA SER A 264 -11.92 9.84 9.68
C SER A 264 -12.08 11.00 8.70
N ASN A 265 -12.66 10.75 7.51
CA ASN A 265 -12.94 11.80 6.54
C ASN A 265 -14.43 12.19 6.53
N THR A 266 -14.72 13.43 6.91
CA THR A 266 -16.06 14.01 6.93
C THR A 266 -16.46 14.69 5.62
N ALA A 267 -15.56 14.73 4.61
CA ALA A 267 -15.79 15.41 3.34
C ALA A 267 -16.66 14.58 2.37
N LYS A 268 -17.83 15.15 2.08
CA LYS A 268 -18.95 14.57 1.31
C LYS A 268 -18.74 14.57 -0.21
N SER A 269 -19.45 13.64 -0.87
CA SER A 269 -19.68 13.39 -2.30
C SER A 269 -18.72 12.48 -3.06
N ASN A 270 -17.47 12.27 -2.62
CA ASN A 270 -16.53 11.43 -3.39
C ASN A 270 -15.47 10.76 -2.49
N PRO A 271 -15.51 9.43 -2.31
CA PRO A 271 -14.55 8.71 -1.48
C PRO A 271 -13.14 8.71 -2.11
N GLY A 272 -12.13 8.61 -1.26
CA GLY A 272 -10.72 8.43 -1.67
C GLY A 272 -10.25 6.99 -1.51
N TYR A 273 -9.09 6.68 -2.06
CA TYR A 273 -8.43 5.38 -1.84
C TYR A 273 -8.17 5.09 -0.36
N VAL A 274 -7.97 6.14 0.45
CA VAL A 274 -7.86 6.02 1.92
C VAL A 274 -9.11 5.48 2.61
N ASP A 275 -10.28 5.51 1.96
CA ASP A 275 -11.57 5.04 2.50
C ASP A 275 -11.93 3.61 2.02
N MET A 276 -11.21 3.08 1.01
CA MET A 276 -11.60 1.86 0.30
C MET A 276 -11.07 0.58 0.97
N LEU A 277 -11.94 -0.40 1.16
CA LEU A 277 -11.52 -1.76 1.48
C LEU A 277 -10.88 -2.42 0.25
N LEU A 278 -11.51 -2.26 -0.92
CA LEU A 278 -11.04 -2.75 -2.21
C LEU A 278 -11.61 -1.95 -3.40
N VAL A 279 -10.96 -2.10 -4.57
CA VAL A 279 -11.43 -1.58 -5.86
C VAL A 279 -12.11 -2.70 -6.66
N VAL A 280 -13.16 -2.34 -7.40
CA VAL A 280 -13.81 -3.20 -8.38
C VAL A 280 -13.68 -2.60 -9.77
N GLU A 281 -13.20 -3.41 -10.71
CA GLU A 281 -13.15 -3.06 -12.12
C GLU A 281 -14.13 -3.93 -12.93
N ALA A 282 -14.87 -3.31 -13.85
CA ALA A 282 -15.98 -3.93 -14.53
C ALA A 282 -15.83 -3.88 -16.07
N LYS A 283 -16.20 -4.99 -16.72
CA LYS A 283 -16.42 -5.04 -18.17
C LYS A 283 -17.74 -5.71 -18.47
N GLN A 284 -18.51 -5.11 -19.37
CA GLN A 284 -19.82 -5.62 -19.74
C GLN A 284 -19.74 -6.96 -20.48
N ILE A 285 -18.82 -7.08 -21.45
CA ILE A 285 -18.78 -8.21 -22.37
C ILE A 285 -17.76 -9.22 -21.87
N MET A 286 -18.21 -10.46 -21.67
CA MET A 286 -17.32 -11.60 -21.41
C MET A 286 -16.42 -11.85 -22.62
N SER A 287 -15.12 -11.58 -22.47
CA SER A 287 -14.09 -12.03 -23.42
C SER A 287 -12.73 -12.11 -22.72
N SER A 288 -11.83 -12.95 -23.22
CA SER A 288 -10.46 -13.05 -22.72
C SER A 288 -9.72 -11.70 -22.79
N VAL A 289 -9.93 -10.93 -23.86
CA VAL A 289 -9.35 -9.60 -24.03
C VAL A 289 -9.85 -8.64 -22.95
N ASN A 290 -11.17 -8.60 -22.70
CA ASN A 290 -11.72 -7.74 -21.66
C ASN A 290 -11.25 -8.16 -20.27
N LEU A 291 -11.10 -9.46 -20.03
CA LEU A 291 -10.60 -9.99 -18.76
C LEU A 291 -9.14 -9.60 -18.48
N GLU A 292 -8.28 -9.58 -19.50
CA GLU A 292 -6.91 -9.09 -19.34
C GLU A 292 -6.88 -7.56 -19.15
N LEU A 293 -7.71 -6.81 -19.89
CA LEU A 293 -7.78 -5.34 -19.73
C LEU A 293 -8.26 -4.93 -18.34
N VAL A 294 -9.28 -5.60 -17.80
CA VAL A 294 -9.84 -5.29 -16.48
C VAL A 294 -8.88 -5.68 -15.35
N ARG A 295 -8.10 -6.76 -15.50
CA ARG A 295 -7.02 -7.13 -14.58
C ARG A 295 -5.94 -6.05 -14.51
N VAL A 296 -5.49 -5.57 -15.66
CA VAL A 296 -4.49 -4.49 -15.72
C VAL A 296 -5.02 -3.23 -15.03
N GLN A 297 -6.29 -2.87 -15.22
CA GLN A 297 -6.91 -1.74 -14.53
C GLN A 297 -6.96 -1.96 -13.01
N LEU A 298 -7.36 -3.15 -12.56
CA LEU A 298 -7.38 -3.49 -11.14
C LEU A 298 -6.01 -3.30 -10.50
N PHE A 299 -4.96 -3.88 -11.10
CA PHE A 299 -3.58 -3.75 -10.60
C PHE A 299 -3.16 -2.27 -10.50
N ARG A 300 -3.45 -1.47 -11.53
CA ARG A 300 -3.13 -0.03 -11.51
C ARG A 300 -3.79 0.71 -10.36
N TYR A 301 -5.05 0.43 -10.05
CA TYR A 301 -5.77 1.19 -9.03
C TYR A 301 -5.54 0.67 -7.61
N THR A 302 -5.36 -0.63 -7.45
CA THR A 302 -5.04 -1.24 -6.14
C THR A 302 -3.76 -0.66 -5.55
N ARG A 303 -2.76 -0.31 -6.38
CA ARG A 303 -1.52 0.34 -5.90
C ARG A 303 -1.78 1.62 -5.10
N ASN A 304 -2.83 2.37 -5.46
CA ASN A 304 -3.14 3.65 -4.85
C ASN A 304 -3.69 3.45 -3.44
N ILE A 305 -4.30 2.29 -3.15
CA ILE A 305 -4.70 1.95 -1.79
C ILE A 305 -3.45 1.73 -0.91
N TYR A 306 -2.44 0.95 -1.34
CA TYR A 306 -1.19 0.82 -0.58
C TYR A 306 -0.50 2.17 -0.35
N GLN A 307 -0.54 3.05 -1.34
CA GLN A 307 0.04 4.39 -1.22
C GLN A 307 -0.67 5.27 -0.19
N MET A 308 -1.98 5.07 0.03
CA MET A 308 -2.82 5.91 0.88
C MET A 308 -3.16 5.26 2.24
N GLN A 309 -3.00 3.94 2.36
CA GLN A 309 -3.27 3.16 3.56
C GLN A 309 -1.99 2.47 4.05
N HIS A 310 -1.31 3.14 4.98
CA HIS A 310 0.01 2.76 5.47
C HIS A 310 0.04 1.55 6.41
N ASN A 311 -1.13 1.04 6.78
CA ASN A 311 -1.33 -0.10 7.64
C ASN A 311 -1.86 -1.30 6.84
N ARG A 312 -1.47 -1.48 5.58
CA ARG A 312 -1.89 -2.63 4.75
C ARG A 312 -0.74 -3.60 4.53
N GLN A 313 -0.98 -4.86 4.84
CA GLN A 313 -0.11 -6.01 4.56
C GLN A 313 -0.65 -6.80 3.36
N LEU A 314 -1.98 -6.84 3.23
CA LEU A 314 -2.71 -7.46 2.14
C LEU A 314 -3.81 -6.52 1.64
N LEU A 315 -4.04 -6.52 0.33
CA LEU A 315 -5.18 -5.85 -0.30
C LEU A 315 -6.10 -6.85 -0.98
N TRP A 316 -7.39 -6.55 -0.94
CA TRP A 316 -8.40 -7.21 -1.73
C TRP A 316 -8.67 -6.41 -3.02
N GLY A 317 -9.12 -7.10 -4.06
CA GLY A 317 -9.59 -6.50 -5.31
C GLY A 317 -10.66 -7.37 -5.95
N MET A 318 -11.46 -6.80 -6.85
CA MET A 318 -12.51 -7.54 -7.53
C MET A 318 -12.60 -7.16 -9.01
N VAL A 319 -12.84 -8.17 -9.84
CA VAL A 319 -13.18 -8.01 -11.25
C VAL A 319 -14.60 -8.48 -11.46
N ILE A 320 -15.38 -7.69 -12.18
CA ILE A 320 -16.66 -8.08 -12.75
C ILE A 320 -16.51 -8.12 -14.27
N CYS A 321 -16.82 -9.26 -14.88
CA CYS A 321 -16.85 -9.38 -16.34
C CYS A 321 -18.16 -10.05 -16.72
N GLY A 322 -19.10 -9.32 -17.33
CA GLY A 322 -20.47 -9.82 -17.54
C GLY A 322 -21.08 -10.31 -16.21
N THR A 323 -21.42 -11.59 -16.13
CA THR A 323 -21.96 -12.23 -14.91
C THR A 323 -20.91 -12.92 -14.05
N LEU A 324 -19.64 -12.95 -14.47
CA LEU A 324 -18.58 -13.57 -13.71
C LEU A 324 -17.91 -12.55 -12.77
N VAL A 325 -17.65 -13.01 -11.56
CA VAL A 325 -16.89 -12.29 -10.54
C VAL A 325 -15.60 -13.06 -10.27
N GLN A 326 -14.48 -12.35 -10.20
CA GLN A 326 -13.22 -12.87 -9.66
C GLN A 326 -12.72 -11.95 -8.55
N VAL A 327 -12.27 -12.55 -7.46
CA VAL A 327 -11.70 -11.84 -6.32
C VAL A 327 -10.19 -12.05 -6.32
N TYR A 328 -9.47 -10.99 -5.94
CA TYR A 328 -8.03 -10.95 -5.95
C TYR A 328 -7.52 -10.63 -4.55
N THR A 329 -6.42 -11.27 -4.17
CA THR A 329 -5.57 -10.84 -3.06
C THR A 329 -4.25 -10.34 -3.62
N PHE A 330 -3.74 -9.26 -3.05
CA PHE A 330 -2.43 -8.69 -3.36
C PHE A 330 -1.61 -8.72 -2.08
N ILE A 331 -0.45 -9.35 -2.14
CA ILE A 331 0.53 -9.40 -1.06
C ILE A 331 1.90 -8.97 -1.61
N PRO A 332 2.88 -8.66 -0.76
CA PRO A 332 4.19 -8.19 -1.20
C PRO A 332 4.88 -9.03 -2.29
N SER A 333 4.69 -10.35 -2.32
CA SER A 333 5.39 -11.21 -3.29
C SER A 333 4.61 -11.51 -4.58
N HIS A 334 3.28 -11.54 -4.55
CA HIS A 334 2.45 -11.92 -5.70
C HIS A 334 0.99 -11.48 -5.51
N ALA A 335 0.20 -11.60 -6.57
CA ALA A 335 -1.25 -11.49 -6.50
C ALA A 335 -1.88 -12.80 -6.91
N SER A 336 -3.01 -13.14 -6.32
CA SER A 336 -3.72 -14.38 -6.61
C SER A 336 -5.17 -14.05 -6.99
N ALA A 337 -5.71 -14.75 -7.99
CA ALA A 337 -7.10 -14.62 -8.43
C ALA A 337 -7.89 -15.90 -8.14
N SER A 338 -9.10 -15.74 -7.63
CA SER A 338 -10.02 -16.83 -7.41
C SER A 338 -10.46 -17.45 -8.75
N PRO A 339 -10.99 -18.68 -8.74
CA PRO A 339 -11.85 -19.13 -9.81
C PRO A 339 -13.00 -18.15 -10.05
N SER A 340 -13.51 -18.14 -11.28
CA SER A 340 -14.64 -17.28 -11.64
C SER A 340 -15.94 -17.77 -10.99
N MET A 341 -16.63 -16.89 -10.27
CA MET A 341 -17.95 -17.13 -9.71
C MET A 341 -19.01 -16.61 -10.68
N ASP A 342 -19.85 -17.50 -11.21
CA ASP A 342 -20.95 -17.12 -12.10
C ASP A 342 -22.23 -16.82 -11.33
N ILE A 343 -22.61 -15.55 -11.25
CA ILE A 343 -23.79 -15.07 -10.52
C ILE A 343 -25.11 -15.61 -11.10
N THR A 344 -25.09 -16.15 -12.32
CA THR A 344 -26.27 -16.81 -12.91
C THR A 344 -26.53 -18.18 -12.29
N THR A 345 -25.52 -18.78 -11.67
CA THR A 345 -25.60 -20.07 -10.98
C THR A 345 -25.85 -19.89 -9.49
N GLN A 346 -26.54 -20.85 -8.87
CA GLN A 346 -26.74 -20.86 -7.42
C GLN A 346 -25.41 -20.97 -6.66
N ASP A 347 -24.46 -21.77 -7.17
CA ASP A 347 -23.14 -21.92 -6.56
C ASP A 347 -22.35 -20.61 -6.58
N GLY A 348 -22.33 -19.90 -7.72
CA GLY A 348 -21.66 -18.61 -7.82
C GLY A 348 -22.30 -17.53 -6.95
N ARG A 349 -23.64 -17.51 -6.83
CA ARG A 349 -24.33 -16.62 -5.88
C ARG A 349 -23.98 -16.94 -4.43
N SER A 350 -23.96 -18.23 -4.08
CA SER A 350 -23.59 -18.70 -2.74
C SER A 350 -22.18 -18.25 -2.37
N LEU A 351 -21.20 -18.47 -3.23
CA LEU A 351 -19.81 -18.05 -3.00
C LEU A 351 -19.67 -16.52 -2.88
N PHE A 352 -20.37 -15.76 -3.74
CA PHE A 352 -20.33 -14.30 -3.68
C PHE A 352 -20.99 -13.74 -2.41
N ILE A 353 -22.10 -14.33 -1.97
CA ILE A 353 -22.76 -13.97 -0.71
C ILE A 353 -21.86 -14.32 0.48
N GLN A 354 -21.30 -15.52 0.50
CA GLN A 354 -20.36 -15.96 1.54
C GLN A 354 -19.20 -14.99 1.67
N LEU A 355 -18.61 -14.55 0.56
CA LEU A 355 -17.50 -13.59 0.55
C LEU A 355 -17.86 -12.26 1.24
N LEU A 356 -19.02 -11.68 0.91
CA LEU A 356 -19.48 -10.40 1.49
C LEU A 356 -19.79 -10.53 2.99
N VAL A 357 -20.39 -11.65 3.39
CA VAL A 357 -20.66 -11.96 4.81
C VAL A 357 -19.35 -12.16 5.55
N ASN A 358 -18.45 -12.97 5.00
CA ASN A 358 -17.11 -13.20 5.54
C ASN A 358 -16.37 -11.88 5.77
N TRP A 359 -16.23 -11.01 4.76
CA TRP A 359 -15.60 -9.69 4.97
C TRP A 359 -16.28 -8.81 6.02
N SER A 360 -17.58 -9.01 6.29
CA SER A 360 -18.31 -8.27 7.33
C SER A 360 -17.99 -8.79 8.75
N TYR A 361 -17.73 -10.09 8.88
CA TYR A 361 -17.44 -10.80 10.14
C TYR A 361 -15.95 -11.02 10.40
N CYS A 362 -15.11 -10.79 9.40
CA CYS A 362 -13.67 -11.03 9.46
C CYS A 362 -12.96 -9.97 10.32
N GLU A 363 -11.90 -10.39 11.02
CA GLU A 363 -11.03 -9.51 11.80
C GLU A 363 -10.16 -8.63 10.89
N ASP A 364 -9.79 -7.43 11.35
CA ASP A 364 -9.06 -6.45 10.53
C ASP A 364 -7.77 -7.02 9.92
N TYR A 365 -7.03 -7.79 10.71
CA TYR A 365 -5.75 -8.32 10.24
C TYR A 365 -5.93 -9.42 9.17
N HIS A 366 -7.03 -10.17 9.18
CA HIS A 366 -7.39 -11.08 8.08
C HIS A 366 -7.84 -10.34 6.83
N LEU A 367 -8.39 -9.12 6.98
CA LEU A 367 -8.64 -8.23 5.83
C LEU A 367 -7.38 -7.50 5.33
N GLY A 368 -6.23 -7.79 5.95
CA GLY A 368 -4.92 -7.30 5.54
C GLY A 368 -4.50 -6.00 6.20
N TYR A 369 -5.10 -5.61 7.32
CA TYR A 369 -4.65 -4.46 8.10
C TYR A 369 -3.58 -4.84 9.14
N ASP A 370 -2.52 -4.05 9.25
CA ASP A 370 -1.52 -4.19 10.31
C ASP A 370 -2.07 -3.66 11.64
N PRO A 371 -2.32 -4.50 12.66
CA PRO A 371 -2.82 -4.02 13.95
C PRO A 371 -1.77 -3.26 14.76
N THR A 372 -0.51 -3.23 14.36
CA THR A 372 0.60 -2.55 15.03
C THR A 372 0.89 -1.15 14.45
N ILE A 373 0.18 -0.76 13.39
CA ILE A 373 0.16 0.59 12.81
C ILE A 373 -1.29 1.11 12.86
N LYS A 374 -1.55 2.10 13.72
CA LYS A 374 -2.90 2.62 13.95
C LYS A 374 -2.93 4.13 13.79
N TYR A 375 -3.90 4.67 13.06
CA TYR A 375 -4.15 6.10 13.12
C TYR A 375 -4.96 6.46 14.37
N LEU A 376 -4.53 7.50 15.06
CA LEU A 376 -5.18 8.05 16.26
C LEU A 376 -5.91 9.34 15.86
N ASP A 377 -7.22 9.26 15.64
CA ASP A 377 -8.04 10.38 15.17
C ASP A 377 -8.06 11.56 16.17
N ASP A 378 -7.98 11.29 17.48
CA ASP A 378 -8.03 12.31 18.53
C ASP A 378 -6.81 13.26 18.48
N ILE A 379 -5.65 12.74 18.10
CA ILE A 379 -4.39 13.50 18.01
C ILE A 379 -3.82 13.60 16.58
N HIS A 380 -4.54 13.09 15.59
CA HIS A 380 -4.26 13.18 14.16
C HIS A 380 -2.86 12.67 13.75
N CYS A 381 -2.46 11.51 14.27
CA CYS A 381 -1.17 10.89 13.93
C CYS A 381 -1.22 9.37 13.95
N TRP A 382 -0.27 8.73 13.28
CA TRP A 382 -0.01 7.31 13.34
C TRP A 382 0.71 6.93 14.63
N GLU A 383 0.21 5.92 15.32
CA GLU A 383 0.90 5.12 16.34
C GLU A 383 1.52 3.91 15.65
N ILE A 384 2.83 3.72 15.81
CA ILE A 384 3.61 2.68 15.14
C ILE A 384 4.40 1.92 16.21
N GLN A 385 4.15 0.63 16.35
CA GLN A 385 4.90 -0.24 17.26
C GLN A 385 6.09 -0.86 16.54
N VAL A 386 7.27 -0.81 17.15
CA VAL A 386 8.52 -1.37 16.61
C VAL A 386 9.04 -2.40 17.60
N THR A 387 9.24 -3.64 17.16
CA THR A 387 9.78 -4.72 17.99
C THR A 387 11.16 -4.35 18.54
N ILE A 388 11.44 -4.73 19.78
CA ILE A 388 12.74 -4.63 20.42
C ILE A 388 13.24 -6.05 20.65
N GLU A 389 13.99 -6.59 19.68
CA GLU A 389 14.68 -7.87 19.91
C GLU A 389 15.98 -7.60 20.69
N ASP A 390 16.15 -8.22 21.86
CA ASP A 390 17.37 -8.08 22.64
C ASP A 390 18.52 -8.87 22.01
N SER A 391 19.64 -8.19 21.73
CA SER A 391 20.89 -8.81 21.27
C SER A 391 21.56 -9.75 22.29
N ASN A 392 21.05 -9.79 23.54
CA ASN A 392 21.65 -10.55 24.65
C ASN A 392 21.12 -11.97 24.82
N ASN A 393 20.12 -12.40 24.04
CA ASN A 393 19.75 -13.82 24.01
C ASN A 393 20.69 -14.59 23.08
N ASN A 394 21.91 -14.84 23.58
CA ASN A 394 22.79 -15.86 23.03
C ASN A 394 22.02 -17.19 22.95
N GLY A 395 21.65 -17.62 21.74
CA GLY A 395 21.56 -19.04 21.41
C GLY A 395 20.45 -19.87 22.07
N SER A 396 19.37 -19.26 22.57
CA SER A 396 18.09 -19.99 22.54
C SER A 396 17.34 -19.49 21.32
N ILE A 397 17.60 -20.19 20.22
CA ILE A 397 16.64 -20.39 19.14
C ILE A 397 15.34 -20.78 19.85
N ARG A 398 14.48 -19.79 20.12
CA ARG A 398 13.08 -20.09 20.40
C ARG A 398 12.57 -20.59 19.08
N ASN A 399 12.54 -21.91 18.95
CA ASN A 399 12.05 -22.63 17.78
C ASN A 399 10.81 -21.90 17.24
N HIS A 400 10.72 -21.83 15.91
CA HIS A 400 9.61 -21.31 15.10
C HIS A 400 8.28 -22.07 15.31
N SER A 401 7.95 -22.37 16.57
CA SER A 401 6.83 -23.19 17.03
C SER A 401 6.29 -22.75 18.39
N MET A 402 6.76 -21.64 18.99
CA MET A 402 6.15 -21.11 20.21
C MET A 402 5.30 -19.90 19.88
N THR A 403 4.08 -20.20 19.45
CA THR A 403 2.90 -19.41 19.76
C THR A 403 2.94 -18.97 21.23
N GLY A 404 2.65 -17.69 21.51
CA GLY A 404 2.12 -17.31 22.83
C GLY A 404 2.93 -16.38 23.76
N SER A 405 4.00 -15.69 23.33
CA SER A 405 4.51 -14.55 24.12
C SER A 405 4.47 -13.25 23.32
N GLU A 406 3.77 -12.25 23.87
CA GLU A 406 3.67 -10.90 23.32
C GLU A 406 5.07 -10.31 23.03
N PRO A 407 5.30 -9.77 21.82
CA PRO A 407 6.58 -9.18 21.47
C PRO A 407 6.83 -7.93 22.34
N HIS A 408 8.09 -7.74 22.77
CA HIS A 408 8.46 -6.48 23.38
C HIS A 408 8.55 -5.41 22.30
N VAL A 409 7.82 -4.30 22.46
CA VAL A 409 7.72 -3.23 21.45
C VAL A 409 8.00 -1.86 22.06
N GLN A 410 8.56 -0.98 21.23
CA GLN A 410 8.59 0.46 21.47
C GLN A 410 7.59 1.16 20.56
N THR A 411 6.76 2.02 21.13
CA THR A 411 5.77 2.80 20.37
C THR A 411 6.34 4.16 19.96
N PHE A 412 6.09 4.54 18.71
CA PHE A 412 6.43 5.83 18.15
C PHE A 412 5.22 6.47 17.47
N TYR A 413 5.27 7.79 17.26
CA TYR A 413 4.17 8.56 16.70
C TYR A 413 4.62 9.38 15.49
N SER A 414 3.86 9.36 14.40
CA SER A 414 4.21 10.02 13.14
C SER A 414 3.01 10.70 12.47
N ASP A 415 3.21 11.89 11.91
CA ASP A 415 2.28 12.54 10.97
C ASP A 415 2.90 12.70 9.58
N THR A 416 4.09 12.14 9.37
CA THR A 416 4.93 12.43 8.22
C THR A 416 5.47 11.14 7.63
N ILE A 417 4.98 10.81 6.43
CA ILE A 417 5.52 9.71 5.61
C ILE A 417 6.61 10.26 4.67
N LEU A 418 7.78 9.63 4.71
CA LEU A 418 8.92 9.95 3.87
C LEU A 418 8.89 9.19 2.54
N VAL A 419 8.56 7.90 2.62
CA VAL A 419 8.51 6.96 1.49
C VAL A 419 7.21 6.16 1.62
N ASN A 420 6.43 6.11 0.54
CA ASN A 420 5.21 5.30 0.46
C ASN A 420 5.49 4.00 -0.30
N ALA A 421 4.81 2.92 0.07
CA ALA A 421 4.76 1.69 -0.72
C ALA A 421 3.91 1.95 -1.99
N ASN A 422 4.55 2.47 -3.03
CA ASN A 422 3.88 2.81 -4.30
C ASN A 422 3.98 1.71 -5.36
N CYS A 423 4.67 0.61 -5.06
CA CYS A 423 4.75 -0.60 -5.88
C CYS A 423 3.81 -1.68 -5.32
N LEU A 424 3.18 -2.46 -6.20
CA LEU A 424 2.33 -3.58 -5.78
C LEU A 424 3.11 -4.80 -5.28
N PHE A 425 4.36 -4.97 -5.70
CA PHE A 425 5.18 -6.15 -5.38
C PHE A 425 6.61 -5.75 -5.01
N GLY A 426 7.32 -6.64 -4.32
CA GLY A 426 8.66 -6.44 -3.79
C GLY A 426 8.63 -6.09 -2.29
N ARG A 427 9.61 -5.32 -1.83
CA ARG A 427 9.85 -5.06 -0.39
C ARG A 427 8.76 -4.24 0.32
N HIS A 428 7.81 -3.64 -0.41
CA HIS A 428 6.74 -2.80 0.16
C HIS A 428 7.26 -1.75 1.16
N THR A 429 8.41 -1.13 0.85
CA THR A 429 9.09 -0.26 1.80
C THR A 429 8.32 1.03 2.08
N GLN A 430 8.05 1.27 3.36
CA GLN A 430 7.50 2.53 3.88
C GLN A 430 8.45 3.13 4.90
N CYS A 431 8.57 4.46 4.89
CA CYS A 431 9.41 5.18 5.84
C CYS A 431 8.66 6.34 6.49
N PHE A 432 8.81 6.50 7.80
CA PHE A 432 8.16 7.54 8.60
C PHE A 432 9.19 8.34 9.37
N THR A 433 8.97 9.64 9.58
CA THR A 433 9.65 10.36 10.68
C THR A 433 8.77 10.37 11.89
N ALA A 434 9.30 10.03 13.06
CA ALA A 434 8.50 9.84 14.25
C ALA A 434 9.14 10.41 15.52
N VAL A 435 8.32 10.52 16.56
CA VAL A 435 8.70 10.88 17.93
C VAL A 435 8.39 9.71 18.86
N ALA A 436 9.17 9.55 19.93
CA ALA A 436 8.92 8.52 20.94
C ALA A 436 7.89 8.96 22.00
N GLU A 437 7.77 10.27 22.23
CA GLU A 437 6.80 10.84 23.17
C GLU A 437 5.42 10.89 22.54
N ARG A 438 4.39 10.40 23.26
CA ARG A 438 3.00 10.45 22.79
C ARG A 438 2.52 11.91 22.68
N PRO A 439 2.10 12.37 21.49
CA PRO A 439 1.50 13.68 21.35
C PRO A 439 0.23 13.82 22.19
N THR A 440 -0.10 15.06 22.55
CA THR A 440 -1.34 15.38 23.25
C THR A 440 -2.06 16.51 22.52
N ILE A 441 -3.33 16.72 22.84
CA ILE A 441 -4.09 17.87 22.30
C ILE A 441 -3.38 19.20 22.62
N LYS A 442 -2.70 19.31 23.77
CA LYS A 442 -1.96 20.52 24.18
C LYS A 442 -0.60 20.65 23.48
N CYS A 443 0.06 19.53 23.21
CA CYS A 443 1.34 19.45 22.52
C CYS A 443 1.16 18.58 21.27
N PRO A 444 0.57 19.12 20.18
CA PRO A 444 0.29 18.34 18.98
C PRO A 444 1.59 17.92 18.30
N ILE A 445 1.55 16.81 17.55
CA ILE A 445 2.73 16.27 16.87
C ILE A 445 3.43 17.28 15.95
N SER A 446 2.66 18.16 15.29
CA SER A 446 3.18 19.26 14.45
C SER A 446 4.08 20.27 15.19
N SER A 447 4.04 20.30 16.52
CA SER A 447 4.91 21.13 17.36
C SER A 447 6.15 20.39 17.87
N MET A 448 6.20 19.07 17.68
CA MET A 448 7.30 18.21 18.11
C MET A 448 8.34 18.08 17.00
N VAL A 449 9.57 17.75 17.38
CA VAL A 449 10.67 17.48 16.44
C VAL A 449 10.87 15.97 16.36
N SER A 450 10.71 15.40 15.18
CA SER A 450 10.98 13.98 14.95
C SER A 450 12.43 13.63 15.26
N THR A 451 12.62 12.55 16.01
CA THR A 451 13.93 12.08 16.48
C THR A 451 14.37 10.77 15.83
N VAL A 452 13.43 10.01 15.27
CA VAL A 452 13.70 8.73 14.60
C VAL A 452 13.10 8.67 13.20
N ASN A 453 13.74 7.91 12.31
CA ASN A 453 13.13 7.40 11.08
C ASN A 453 12.73 5.95 11.32
N ILE A 454 11.51 5.58 10.99
CA ILE A 454 11.04 4.19 11.01
C ILE A 454 11.02 3.70 9.57
N LYS A 455 11.66 2.57 9.30
CA LYS A 455 11.60 1.83 8.05
C LYS A 455 10.80 0.56 8.28
N ASP A 456 9.81 0.32 7.44
CA ASP A 456 8.87 -0.79 7.45
C ASP A 456 8.94 -1.50 6.09
N SER A 457 9.19 -2.81 6.05
CA SER A 457 9.39 -3.53 4.79
C SER A 457 9.34 -5.06 4.93
N TRP A 458 9.15 -5.74 3.79
CA TRP A 458 9.25 -7.20 3.62
C TRP A 458 10.48 -7.58 2.76
N PRO A 459 11.72 -7.43 3.26
CA PRO A 459 12.89 -7.92 2.55
C PRO A 459 12.91 -9.44 2.45
N GLU A 460 13.54 -9.94 1.39
CA GLU A 460 13.90 -11.36 1.30
C GLU A 460 14.85 -11.71 2.46
N ALA A 461 14.57 -12.82 3.12
CA ALA A 461 15.24 -13.21 4.34
C ALA A 461 15.24 -14.74 4.50
N GLU A 462 16.09 -15.23 5.40
CA GLU A 462 16.02 -16.60 5.88
C GLU A 462 15.03 -16.69 7.05
N MET A 463 14.19 -17.73 7.08
CA MET A 463 13.29 -17.95 8.24
C MET A 463 14.09 -18.07 9.53
N ASP A 464 15.19 -18.84 9.48
CA ASP A 464 16.12 -18.98 10.59
C ASP A 464 17.04 -17.74 10.68
N VAL A 465 16.83 -16.93 11.72
CA VAL A 465 17.58 -15.70 12.00
C VAL A 465 19.09 -15.94 12.04
N SER A 466 19.54 -17.13 12.47
CA SER A 466 20.96 -17.46 12.53
C SER A 466 21.61 -17.66 11.16
N LYS A 467 20.79 -17.91 10.14
CA LYS A 467 21.19 -18.06 8.73
C LYS A 467 20.99 -16.78 7.92
N ASP A 468 20.23 -15.82 8.45
CA ASP A 468 19.95 -14.52 7.82
C ASP A 468 21.17 -13.58 7.93
N LEU A 469 22.23 -13.89 7.17
CA LEU A 469 23.52 -13.20 7.25
C LEU A 469 23.48 -11.74 6.74
N ARG A 470 22.41 -11.34 6.05
CA ARG A 470 22.20 -9.99 5.51
C ARG A 470 21.17 -9.19 6.30
N ASP A 471 20.77 -9.65 7.48
CA ASP A 471 19.78 -8.96 8.31
C ASP A 471 20.22 -7.53 8.70
N GLU A 472 19.60 -6.51 8.10
CA GLU A 472 19.90 -5.09 8.34
C GLU A 472 19.88 -4.75 9.83
N ILE A 473 18.94 -5.31 10.59
CA ILE A 473 18.79 -5.04 12.01
C ILE A 473 20.01 -5.53 12.80
N GLN A 474 20.48 -6.75 12.55
CA GLN A 474 21.72 -7.28 13.13
C GLN A 474 22.94 -6.44 12.73
N GLN A 475 23.01 -5.99 11.47
CA GLN A 475 24.10 -5.15 11.00
C GLN A 475 24.14 -3.79 11.73
N LEU A 476 22.99 -3.12 11.85
CA LEU A 476 22.86 -1.87 12.57
C LEU A 476 23.17 -2.02 14.07
N ARG A 477 22.79 -3.14 14.69
CA ARG A 477 23.17 -3.48 16.07
C ARG A 477 24.68 -3.64 16.23
N LYS A 478 25.33 -4.36 15.31
CA LYS A 478 26.79 -4.51 15.30
C LYS A 478 27.47 -3.15 15.17
N ILE A 479 27.02 -2.31 14.23
CA ILE A 479 27.52 -0.94 14.04
C ILE A 479 27.37 -0.13 15.33
N ARG A 480 26.19 -0.12 15.95
CA ARG A 480 25.93 0.58 17.21
C ARG A 480 26.88 0.12 18.32
N SER A 481 27.09 -1.18 18.47
CA SER A 481 28.00 -1.75 19.47
C SER A 481 29.45 -1.34 19.24
N CYS A 482 29.96 -1.56 18.01
CA CYS A 482 31.35 -1.26 17.64
C CYS A 482 31.69 0.23 17.72
N LEU A 483 30.72 1.12 17.43
CA LEU A 483 30.94 2.55 17.37
C LEU A 483 30.49 3.31 18.62
N SER A 484 29.90 2.64 19.62
CA SER A 484 29.36 3.26 20.86
C SER A 484 30.31 4.22 21.58
N SER A 485 31.61 3.91 21.61
CA SER A 485 32.65 4.73 22.24
C SER A 485 33.15 5.90 21.39
N ASN A 486 32.71 6.05 20.14
CA ASN A 486 33.21 7.02 19.17
C ASN A 486 32.23 8.20 19.03
N SER A 487 32.24 9.11 20.00
CA SER A 487 31.31 10.25 20.05
C SER A 487 31.35 11.15 18.81
N GLU A 488 32.52 11.31 18.18
CA GLU A 488 32.71 12.09 16.95
C GLU A 488 31.89 11.54 15.77
N LEU A 489 31.56 10.24 15.79
CA LEU A 489 30.85 9.56 14.71
C LEU A 489 29.34 9.44 14.96
N ARG A 490 28.85 9.78 16.16
CA ARG A 490 27.48 9.50 16.65
C ARG A 490 26.36 10.05 15.76
N ASN A 491 26.66 10.92 14.82
CA ASN A 491 25.68 11.48 13.88
C ASN A 491 25.88 11.01 12.44
N ILE A 492 27.03 10.47 12.04
CA ILE A 492 27.33 10.19 10.62
C ILE A 492 26.96 8.78 10.17
N TYR A 493 26.44 7.94 11.09
CA TYR A 493 25.87 6.62 10.80
C TYR A 493 24.50 6.46 11.51
N PRO A 494 23.62 5.57 11.02
CA PRO A 494 22.31 5.34 11.64
C PRO A 494 22.49 4.52 12.92
N VAL A 495 22.00 5.07 14.03
CA VAL A 495 21.91 4.38 15.31
C VAL A 495 20.53 3.73 15.38
N ILE A 496 20.49 2.40 15.46
CA ILE A 496 19.24 1.68 15.72
C ILE A 496 18.74 1.97 17.14
N GLU A 497 17.54 2.51 17.28
CA GLU A 497 16.86 2.76 18.55
C GLU A 497 15.98 1.58 18.95
N ALA A 498 15.24 1.03 17.98
CA ALA A 498 14.46 -0.20 18.09
C ALA A 498 14.46 -0.93 16.75
N GLY A 499 14.23 -2.23 16.73
CA GLY A 499 14.05 -2.98 15.50
C GLY A 499 13.91 -4.48 15.71
N GLY A 500 13.16 -5.13 14.83
CA GLY A 500 12.96 -6.57 14.86
C GLY A 500 12.03 -7.03 13.77
N ARG A 501 11.78 -8.34 13.76
CA ARG A 501 10.74 -8.95 12.94
C ARG A 501 9.36 -8.64 13.54
N VAL A 502 8.39 -8.37 12.67
CA VAL A 502 7.02 -8.03 13.08
C VAL A 502 6.26 -9.32 13.38
N HIS A 503 5.58 -9.34 14.53
CA HIS A 503 4.68 -10.43 14.90
C HIS A 503 3.28 -9.88 15.05
N ILE A 504 2.29 -10.60 14.55
CA ILE A 504 0.88 -10.23 14.56
C ILE A 504 0.14 -11.18 15.48
N GLN A 505 -0.77 -10.62 16.27
CA GLN A 505 -1.68 -11.41 17.08
C GLN A 505 -2.86 -11.86 16.23
N HIS A 506 -3.02 -13.18 16.08
CA HIS A 506 -4.12 -13.77 15.31
C HIS A 506 -5.37 -14.00 16.16
N SER A 507 -5.23 -14.45 17.40
CA SER A 507 -6.39 -14.68 18.27
C SER A 507 -6.47 -13.70 19.42
N SER A 508 -7.70 -13.45 19.87
CA SER A 508 -8.00 -12.77 21.13
C SER A 508 -7.30 -13.40 22.34
N GLN A 509 -6.90 -14.68 22.22
CA GLN A 509 -6.22 -15.46 23.26
C GLN A 509 -4.68 -15.25 23.29
N GLY A 510 -4.13 -14.39 22.43
CA GLY A 510 -2.71 -14.02 22.47
C GLY A 510 -1.81 -14.89 21.58
N ASP A 511 -2.35 -15.46 20.50
CA ASP A 511 -1.53 -16.21 19.55
C ASP A 511 -0.77 -15.27 18.62
N TRP A 512 0.51 -15.05 18.91
CA TRP A 512 1.41 -14.20 18.12
C TRP A 512 2.18 -15.03 17.10
N ALA A 513 2.07 -14.69 15.82
CA ALA A 513 2.80 -15.32 14.73
C ALA A 513 3.71 -14.32 14.01
N LEU A 514 4.83 -14.80 13.48
CA LEU A 514 5.71 -14.01 12.63
C LEU A 514 4.97 -13.63 11.35
N ASP A 515 5.01 -12.37 10.96
CA ASP A 515 4.51 -11.93 9.67
C ASP A 515 5.57 -12.15 8.58
N TYR A 516 5.24 -13.01 7.62
CA TYR A 516 6.08 -13.31 6.47
C TYR A 516 5.22 -13.76 5.30
N VAL A 517 5.79 -13.61 4.11
CA VAL A 517 5.16 -14.02 2.87
C VAL A 517 6.10 -14.98 2.15
N GLN A 518 5.56 -16.08 1.63
CA GLN A 518 6.35 -16.97 0.77
C GLN A 518 6.63 -16.22 -0.55
N CYS A 519 7.90 -16.07 -0.91
CA CYS A 519 8.24 -15.47 -2.20
C CYS A 519 7.93 -16.49 -3.32
N ARG A 520 7.45 -16.00 -4.47
CA ARG A 520 7.00 -16.85 -5.58
C ARG A 520 8.19 -17.62 -6.18
N ILE A 521 8.04 -18.93 -6.39
CA ILE A 521 9.01 -19.70 -7.16
C ILE A 521 8.88 -19.26 -8.62
N SER A 522 9.89 -18.61 -9.18
CA SER A 522 9.94 -18.30 -10.60
C SER A 522 9.88 -19.61 -11.38
N ALA A 523 8.84 -19.81 -12.20
CA ALA A 523 8.62 -21.02 -12.99
C ALA A 523 9.68 -21.29 -14.08
N ASN A 524 10.76 -20.50 -14.13
CA ASN A 524 11.78 -20.52 -15.18
C ASN A 524 13.15 -21.09 -14.78
N ILE A 525 13.25 -21.81 -13.67
CA ILE A 525 14.48 -22.56 -13.36
C ILE A 525 14.15 -24.04 -13.26
N ASP A 526 14.63 -24.78 -14.26
CA ASP A 526 14.64 -26.25 -14.30
C ASP A 526 15.05 -26.84 -12.95
N ASN A 527 14.16 -27.62 -12.34
CA ASN A 527 14.44 -28.73 -11.42
C ASN A 527 15.63 -28.59 -10.47
N LEU A 528 15.68 -27.51 -9.67
CA LEU A 528 16.39 -27.56 -8.40
C LEU A 528 15.45 -27.08 -7.30
N MET A 529 15.20 -27.95 -6.32
CA MET A 529 14.59 -27.59 -5.04
C MET A 529 15.49 -26.57 -4.33
N GLN A 530 15.41 -25.30 -4.73
CA GLN A 530 15.88 -24.22 -3.88
C GLN A 530 14.90 -24.07 -2.73
N PRO A 531 15.36 -23.85 -1.49
CA PRO A 531 14.46 -23.45 -0.42
C PRO A 531 13.72 -22.21 -0.91
N SER A 532 12.40 -22.28 -0.93
CA SER A 532 11.54 -21.19 -1.36
C SER A 532 11.85 -20.00 -0.46
N SER A 533 12.47 -18.96 -1.02
CA SER A 533 12.85 -17.80 -0.24
C SER A 533 11.61 -17.13 0.34
N VAL A 534 11.76 -16.56 1.53
CA VAL A 534 10.67 -15.91 2.26
C VAL A 534 10.94 -14.42 2.36
N CYS A 535 9.86 -13.65 2.35
CA CYS A 535 9.86 -12.21 2.45
C CYS A 535 9.35 -11.91 3.87
N VAL A 536 10.24 -11.58 4.81
CA VAL A 536 9.91 -11.46 6.24
C VAL A 536 9.64 -10.00 6.59
N HIS A 537 8.53 -9.72 7.28
CA HIS A 537 8.20 -8.36 7.70
C HIS A 537 9.16 -7.90 8.81
N LYS A 538 9.87 -6.80 8.55
CA LYS A 538 10.83 -6.18 9.47
C LYS A 538 10.52 -4.69 9.64
N ARG A 539 10.67 -4.21 10.87
CA ARG A 539 10.54 -2.79 11.20
C ARG A 539 11.74 -2.33 12.01
N VAL A 540 12.32 -1.19 11.65
CA VAL A 540 13.50 -0.63 12.32
C VAL A 540 13.38 0.88 12.50
N ALA A 541 13.61 1.36 13.72
CA ALA A 541 13.67 2.78 14.07
C ALA A 541 15.13 3.21 14.23
N THR A 542 15.57 4.23 13.48
CA THR A 542 16.95 4.73 13.48
C THR A 542 17.03 6.22 13.72
N SER A 543 18.09 6.67 14.38
CA SER A 543 18.43 8.09 14.57
C SER A 543 19.83 8.40 13.96
N PRO A 544 20.14 9.65 13.59
CA PRO A 544 19.27 10.83 13.57
C PRO A 544 18.39 10.94 12.29
N VAL A 545 17.31 11.72 12.38
CA VAL A 545 16.48 12.11 11.21
C VAL A 545 17.23 13.08 10.31
N ARG A 546 17.26 12.79 9.00
CA ARG A 546 17.99 13.59 7.99
C ARG A 546 17.18 13.82 6.71
N ARG A 547 17.73 14.63 5.81
CA ARG A 547 17.08 15.11 4.58
C ARG A 547 17.71 14.47 3.33
N PRO A 548 16.91 14.15 2.29
CA PRO A 548 17.43 13.59 1.04
C PRO A 548 18.30 14.59 0.28
N LEU A 549 19.31 14.09 -0.46
CA LEU A 549 20.26 14.92 -1.21
C LEU A 549 19.64 15.89 -2.21
N ASN A 550 18.47 15.57 -2.79
CA ASN A 550 17.80 16.44 -3.74
C ASN A 550 17.37 17.81 -3.16
N LYS A 551 17.34 17.95 -1.82
CA LYS A 551 17.08 19.23 -1.14
C LYS A 551 18.35 20.08 -0.95
N LEU A 552 19.50 19.61 -1.42
CA LEU A 552 20.79 20.27 -1.27
C LEU A 552 21.11 21.12 -2.50
N ASN A 553 21.01 22.44 -2.36
CA ASN A 553 21.18 23.38 -3.48
C ASN A 553 22.61 23.93 -3.60
N SER A 554 23.63 23.13 -3.29
CA SER A 554 25.04 23.55 -3.37
C SER A 554 25.97 22.38 -3.62
N VAL A 555 26.76 22.48 -4.69
CA VAL A 555 27.78 21.48 -5.06
C VAL A 555 28.84 21.36 -3.98
N TYR A 556 29.27 22.48 -3.37
CA TYR A 556 30.23 22.47 -2.28
C TYR A 556 29.71 21.69 -1.07
N LYS A 557 28.45 21.93 -0.68
CA LYS A 557 27.82 21.18 0.42
C LYS A 557 27.62 19.70 0.06
N LEU A 558 27.38 19.38 -1.21
CA LEU A 558 27.29 17.99 -1.68
C LEU A 558 28.63 17.25 -1.51
N ILE A 559 29.76 17.89 -1.84
CA ILE A 559 31.10 17.31 -1.65
C ILE A 559 31.33 16.96 -0.18
N ILE A 560 30.98 17.85 0.76
CA ILE A 560 31.10 17.60 2.20
C ILE A 560 30.25 16.39 2.61
N VAL A 561 28.98 16.37 2.21
CA VAL A 561 28.06 15.28 2.54
C VAL A 561 28.55 13.92 2.03
N MET A 562 29.08 13.88 0.80
CA MET A 562 29.64 12.65 0.24
C MET A 562 30.94 12.24 0.94
N ALA A 563 31.80 13.20 1.29
CA ALA A 563 33.02 12.92 2.05
C ALA A 563 32.69 12.29 3.42
N ASP A 564 31.71 12.84 4.14
CA ASP A 564 31.23 12.29 5.42
C ASP A 564 30.67 10.87 5.24
N ALA A 565 29.87 10.63 4.20
CA ALA A 565 29.32 9.31 3.91
C ALA A 565 30.43 8.27 3.64
N MET A 566 31.47 8.65 2.91
CA MET A 566 32.60 7.76 2.63
C MET A 566 33.48 7.54 3.87
N GLN A 567 33.67 8.57 4.69
CA GLN A 567 34.37 8.43 5.97
C GLN A 567 33.61 7.50 6.93
N CYS A 568 32.28 7.65 6.99
CA CYS A 568 31.40 6.75 7.72
C CYS A 568 31.57 5.31 7.23
N HIS A 569 31.44 5.09 5.92
CA HIS A 569 31.61 3.76 5.31
C HIS A 569 32.97 3.15 5.64
N GLY A 570 34.07 3.88 5.43
CA GLY A 570 35.42 3.40 5.74
C GLY A 570 35.56 3.00 7.21
N THR A 571 34.99 3.79 8.12
CA THR A 571 35.02 3.47 9.55
C THR A 571 34.20 2.22 9.89
N ILE A 572 33.04 2.04 9.28
CA ILE A 572 32.19 0.85 9.45
C ILE A 572 32.90 -0.40 8.91
N VAL A 573 33.55 -0.31 7.74
CA VAL A 573 34.37 -1.41 7.20
C VAL A 573 35.51 -1.76 8.15
N ASP A 574 36.26 -0.76 8.62
CA ASP A 574 37.45 -0.97 9.44
C ASP A 574 37.12 -1.54 10.83
N LYS A 575 36.15 -0.93 11.52
CA LYS A 575 35.83 -1.22 12.93
C LYS A 575 34.73 -2.25 13.10
N CYS A 576 33.73 -2.27 12.21
CA CYS A 576 32.56 -3.14 12.33
C CYS A 576 32.62 -4.34 11.39
N LYS A 577 33.56 -4.36 10.43
CA LYS A 577 33.68 -5.41 9.41
C LYS A 577 32.38 -5.57 8.61
N ILE A 578 31.72 -4.45 8.29
CA ILE A 578 30.51 -4.42 7.46
C ILE A 578 30.80 -3.60 6.21
N LEU A 579 30.52 -4.18 5.04
CA LEU A 579 30.59 -3.53 3.74
C LEU A 579 29.17 -3.17 3.29
N HIS A 580 28.91 -1.92 2.90
CA HIS A 580 27.54 -1.46 2.60
C HIS A 580 26.93 -2.06 1.33
N CYS A 581 27.74 -2.24 0.28
CA CYS A 581 27.37 -2.79 -1.03
C CYS A 581 26.34 -2.01 -1.88
N ASP A 582 25.52 -1.13 -1.30
CA ASP A 582 24.53 -0.32 -2.06
C ASP A 582 24.72 1.21 -1.86
N ILE A 583 25.90 1.73 -2.22
CA ILE A 583 26.16 3.17 -2.11
C ILE A 583 25.56 3.88 -3.33
N SER A 584 24.48 4.61 -3.10
CA SER A 584 23.78 5.38 -4.13
C SER A 584 23.40 6.79 -3.65
N MET A 585 22.99 7.67 -4.57
CA MET A 585 22.51 9.01 -4.20
C MET A 585 21.26 8.99 -3.30
N ASN A 586 20.47 7.91 -3.35
CA ASN A 586 19.26 7.77 -2.55
C ASN A 586 19.57 7.33 -1.11
N ASN A 587 20.71 6.67 -0.91
CA ASN A 587 21.13 6.10 0.36
C ASN A 587 22.05 7.05 1.15
N VAL A 588 22.27 8.26 0.65
CA VAL A 588 23.00 9.32 1.35
C VAL A 588 22.01 10.42 1.74
N LEU A 589 22.00 10.77 3.02
CA LEU A 589 21.20 11.87 3.58
C LEU A 589 22.10 12.97 4.14
N PHE A 590 21.54 14.17 4.28
CA PHE A 590 22.24 15.30 4.89
C PHE A 590 21.43 15.96 6.01
N MET A 591 22.13 16.61 6.93
CA MET A 591 21.51 17.56 7.87
C MET A 591 22.26 18.89 7.83
N LYS A 592 21.59 19.96 8.27
CA LYS A 592 22.21 21.27 8.49
C LYS A 592 22.37 21.50 9.97
N GLU A 593 23.53 22.00 10.37
CA GLU A 593 23.83 22.43 11.74
C GLU A 593 24.39 23.85 11.64
N GLY A 594 23.51 24.85 11.76
CA GLY A 594 23.85 26.23 11.38
C GLY A 594 24.14 26.33 9.87
N GLU A 595 25.33 26.85 9.53
CA GLU A 595 25.80 26.94 8.15
C GLU A 595 26.42 25.62 7.63
N ASP A 596 26.87 24.76 8.55
CA ASP A 596 27.53 23.51 8.24
C ASP A 596 26.54 22.43 7.79
N VAL A 597 27.07 21.46 7.05
CA VAL A 597 26.33 20.27 6.64
C VAL A 597 27.07 19.02 7.06
N LYS A 598 26.30 17.99 7.40
CA LYS A 598 26.84 16.65 7.64
C LYS A 598 26.18 15.63 6.73
N GLY A 599 26.92 14.61 6.32
CA GLY A 599 26.42 13.44 5.60
C GLY A 599 26.10 12.25 6.51
N LEU A 600 25.24 11.35 6.03
CA LEU A 600 24.81 10.11 6.69
C LEU A 600 24.55 9.07 5.60
N LEU A 601 25.11 7.88 5.75
CA LEU A 601 24.84 6.73 4.89
C LEU A 601 23.76 5.84 5.54
N ILE A 602 22.73 5.46 4.79
CA ILE A 602 21.59 4.65 5.25
C ILE A 602 21.37 3.44 4.32
N ASP A 603 20.43 2.57 4.68
CA ASP A 603 19.98 1.40 3.90
C ASP A 603 21.01 0.25 3.84
N PHE A 604 21.10 -0.51 4.92
CA PHE A 604 22.05 -1.61 5.08
C PHE A 604 21.47 -2.98 4.67
N ASP A 605 20.38 -3.02 3.90
CA ASP A 605 19.76 -4.27 3.44
C ASP A 605 20.71 -5.12 2.58
N CYS A 606 21.49 -4.48 1.71
CA CYS A 606 22.45 -5.17 0.84
C CYS A 606 23.82 -5.38 1.51
N ALA A 607 23.99 -4.91 2.76
CA ALA A 607 25.28 -4.89 3.40
C ALA A 607 25.75 -6.30 3.81
N PHE A 608 27.06 -6.45 3.92
CA PHE A 608 27.73 -7.75 4.04
C PHE A 608 28.74 -7.74 5.19
N ASN A 609 28.70 -8.79 6.02
CA ASN A 609 29.62 -8.96 7.14
C ASN A 609 30.92 -9.66 6.69
N LEU A 610 32.03 -8.92 6.68
CA LEU A 610 33.35 -9.36 6.23
C LEU A 610 33.99 -10.43 7.14
N ASP A 611 33.50 -10.62 8.37
CA ASP A 611 33.97 -11.71 9.24
C ASP A 611 33.55 -13.10 8.71
N ASN A 612 32.58 -13.17 7.79
CA ASN A 612 32.04 -14.39 7.20
C ASN A 612 32.19 -14.42 5.66
N PRO A 613 33.41 -14.48 5.09
CA PRO A 613 33.66 -14.30 3.66
C PRO A 613 33.20 -15.48 2.77
N GLY A 614 32.78 -16.60 3.34
CA GLY A 614 32.45 -17.84 2.60
C GLY A 614 31.12 -17.85 1.85
N ASN A 615 30.30 -16.78 1.95
CA ASN A 615 28.93 -16.74 1.44
C ASN A 615 28.65 -15.48 0.60
N ILE A 616 29.49 -15.18 -0.41
CA ILE A 616 29.17 -14.16 -1.42
C ILE A 616 28.16 -14.79 -2.41
N PRO A 617 26.88 -14.38 -2.45
CA PRO A 617 25.92 -14.92 -3.41
C PRO A 617 26.23 -14.42 -4.82
N CYS A 618 26.26 -15.32 -5.80
CA CYS A 618 26.54 -15.00 -7.21
C CYS A 618 25.46 -14.15 -7.90
N THR A 619 24.29 -13.93 -7.29
CA THR A 619 23.08 -13.45 -7.99
C THR A 619 22.82 -11.95 -7.88
N GLU A 620 23.57 -11.19 -7.06
CA GLU A 620 23.45 -9.72 -6.96
C GLU A 620 24.79 -9.01 -7.22
N CYS A 621 25.68 -9.64 -7.97
CA CYS A 621 26.93 -9.07 -8.46
C CYS A 621 26.72 -8.03 -9.56
N THR A 622 25.88 -7.00 -9.35
CA THR A 622 25.90 -5.78 -10.17
C THR A 622 26.65 -4.67 -9.44
N GLY A 623 27.91 -4.91 -9.09
CA GLY A 623 28.74 -3.88 -8.44
C GLY A 623 30.03 -4.32 -7.78
N LEU A 624 30.20 -5.62 -7.51
CA LEU A 624 31.49 -6.17 -7.07
C LEU A 624 32.47 -6.19 -8.25
N CYS A 625 33.11 -5.04 -8.52
CA CYS A 625 34.45 -5.08 -9.11
C CYS A 625 35.31 -5.91 -8.15
N HIS A 626 35.76 -7.08 -8.62
CA HIS A 626 36.77 -7.90 -7.95
C HIS A 626 37.89 -6.99 -7.42
N LEU A 627 37.98 -6.86 -6.09
CA LEU A 627 39.13 -6.32 -5.37
C LEU A 627 40.13 -7.45 -5.12
#